data_AF-A0A9D1AF49-F1
#
_entry.id   AF-A0A9D1AF49-F1
#
_cell.length_a   1.000
_cell.length_b   1.000
_cell.length_c   1.000
_cell.angle_alpha   90.00
_cell.angle_beta   90.00
_cell.angle_gamma   90.00
#
_symmetry.space_group_name_H-M   'P 1'
#
loop_
_entity.id
_entity.type
_entity.pdbx_description
1 polymer ?
#
loop_
_entity_poly.entity_id
_entity_poly.type
_entity_poly.pdbx_seq_one_letter_code
_entity_poly.pdbx_strand_id
1 'polypeptide(L)'
;MNVRERLIMLRDKTELSQQEFADRLGVTRQTVSRWESGRSTPSLNQLAAICNVFDADANEILGCTEKQSGTDGQNVEEKTEEKRTGRRRMLPAIIALAVLLAAALGGLIATIVYAVKDSRYDAGATVWIITLPQNTPMIVLCVFLSILIALIAALFIYLIVKGRKG
;
A
#
# COMPACT_ATOMS: atom_id res chain seq x y z
N MET A 1 8.41 -29.89 -12.77
CA MET A 1 6.97 -29.69 -12.46
C MET A 1 6.28 -29.04 -13.65
N ASN A 2 5.21 -29.65 -14.14
CA ASN A 2 4.42 -29.15 -15.28
C ASN A 2 3.38 -28.10 -14.87
N VAL A 3 2.86 -27.32 -15.82
CA VAL A 3 1.85 -26.26 -15.58
C VAL A 3 0.61 -26.81 -14.87
N ARG A 4 0.14 -28.02 -15.22
CA ARG A 4 -0.99 -28.68 -14.57
C ARG A 4 -0.75 -28.92 -13.07
N GLU A 5 0.46 -29.36 -12.70
CA GLU A 5 0.83 -29.68 -11.32
C GLU A 5 0.91 -28.39 -10.49
N ARG A 6 1.43 -27.32 -11.09
CA ARG A 6 1.49 -25.98 -10.48
C ARG A 6 0.09 -25.40 -10.25
N LEU A 7 -0.84 -25.59 -11.18
CA LEU A 7 -2.24 -25.20 -10.99
C LEU A 7 -2.92 -25.96 -9.85
N ILE A 8 -2.72 -27.28 -9.79
CA ILE A 8 -3.27 -28.11 -8.70
C ILE A 8 -2.71 -27.65 -7.35
N MET A 9 -1.39 -27.42 -7.26
CA MET A 9 -0.76 -26.90 -6.05
C MET A 9 -1.30 -25.52 -5.66
N LEU A 10 -1.52 -24.62 -6.61
CA LEU A 10 -2.07 -23.30 -6.34
C LEU A 10 -3.51 -23.40 -5.78
N ARG A 11 -4.33 -24.28 -6.36
CA ARG A 11 -5.68 -24.54 -5.87
C ARG A 11 -5.66 -25.16 -4.48
N ASP A 12 -4.79 -26.14 -4.24
CA ASP A 12 -4.70 -26.82 -2.94
C ASP A 12 -4.14 -25.89 -1.85
N LYS A 13 -3.16 -25.03 -2.17
CA LYS A 13 -2.65 -23.97 -1.26
C LYS A 13 -3.72 -22.97 -0.82
N THR A 14 -4.75 -22.78 -1.65
CA THR A 14 -5.85 -21.85 -1.38
C THR A 14 -7.06 -22.56 -0.78
N GLU A 15 -6.97 -23.88 -0.56
CA GLU A 15 -8.02 -24.75 0.01
C GLU A 15 -9.35 -24.66 -0.76
N LEU A 16 -9.29 -24.43 -2.09
CA LEU A 16 -10.47 -24.28 -2.93
C LEU A 16 -10.84 -25.58 -3.66
N SER A 17 -12.15 -25.81 -3.81
CA SER A 17 -12.66 -26.78 -4.77
C SER A 17 -12.44 -26.31 -6.21
N GLN A 18 -12.48 -27.23 -7.18
CA GLN A 18 -12.42 -26.85 -8.60
C GLN A 18 -13.55 -25.90 -9.02
N GLN A 19 -14.71 -25.99 -8.37
CA GLN A 19 -15.84 -25.09 -8.63
C GLN A 19 -15.51 -23.68 -8.15
N GLU A 20 -15.11 -23.53 -6.89
CA GLU A 20 -14.78 -22.22 -6.31
C GLU A 20 -13.57 -21.57 -7.00
N PHE A 21 -12.58 -22.38 -7.40
CA PHE A 21 -11.46 -21.90 -8.19
C PHE A 21 -11.91 -21.37 -9.55
N ALA A 22 -12.87 -22.03 -10.19
CA ALA A 22 -13.45 -21.58 -11.45
C ALA A 22 -14.27 -20.30 -11.28
N ASP A 23 -15.08 -20.23 -10.22
CA ASP A 23 -15.93 -19.07 -9.90
C ASP A 23 -15.08 -17.81 -9.66
N ARG A 24 -13.97 -17.93 -8.93
CA ARG A 24 -13.05 -16.82 -8.69
C ARG A 24 -12.35 -16.34 -9.97
N LEU A 25 -12.17 -17.22 -10.95
CA LEU A 25 -11.55 -16.91 -12.24
C LEU A 25 -12.57 -16.49 -13.33
N GLY A 26 -13.87 -16.57 -13.03
CA GLY A 26 -14.93 -16.31 -14.02
C GLY A 26 -14.94 -17.32 -15.17
N VAL A 27 -14.49 -18.55 -14.93
CA VAL A 27 -14.50 -19.64 -15.92
C VAL A 27 -15.39 -20.79 -15.45
N THR A 28 -15.68 -21.74 -16.32
CA THR A 28 -16.45 -22.92 -15.92
C THR A 28 -15.58 -23.94 -15.19
N ARG A 29 -16.18 -24.72 -14.29
CA ARG A 29 -15.49 -25.86 -13.65
C ARG A 29 -14.91 -26.85 -14.67
N GLN A 30 -15.58 -27.05 -15.81
CA GLN A 30 -15.06 -27.89 -16.89
C GLN A 30 -13.74 -27.36 -17.45
N THR A 31 -13.59 -26.04 -17.56
CA THR A 31 -12.36 -25.39 -18.00
C THR A 31 -11.20 -25.70 -17.05
N VAL A 32 -11.42 -25.53 -15.74
CA VAL A 32 -10.42 -25.85 -14.70
C VAL A 32 -10.05 -27.33 -14.71
N SER A 33 -11.05 -28.22 -14.78
CA SER A 33 -10.82 -29.66 -14.86
C SER A 33 -9.97 -30.06 -16.07
N ARG A 34 -10.15 -29.42 -17.23
CA ARG A 34 -9.32 -29.67 -18.42
C ARG A 34 -7.88 -29.20 -18.25
N TRP A 35 -7.65 -28.10 -17.53
CA TRP A 35 -6.29 -27.65 -17.20
C TRP A 35 -5.57 -28.60 -16.26
N GLU A 36 -6.23 -28.99 -15.17
CA GLU A 36 -5.65 -29.90 -14.17
C GLU A 36 -5.43 -31.31 -14.73
N SER A 37 -6.29 -31.77 -15.66
CA SER A 37 -6.10 -33.05 -16.37
C SER A 37 -5.13 -32.96 -17.56
N GLY A 38 -4.60 -31.77 -17.89
CA GLY A 38 -3.68 -31.56 -19.00
C GLY A 38 -4.29 -31.71 -20.40
N ARG A 39 -5.62 -31.75 -20.51
CA ARG A 39 -6.32 -31.80 -21.82
C ARG A 39 -6.33 -30.46 -22.55
N SER A 40 -6.14 -29.37 -21.81
CA SER A 40 -5.95 -28.03 -22.38
C SER A 40 -5.03 -27.22 -21.49
N THR A 41 -4.40 -26.19 -22.05
CA THR A 41 -3.64 -25.21 -21.29
C THR A 41 -4.45 -23.92 -21.12
N PRO A 42 -4.27 -23.17 -20.02
CA PRO A 42 -4.87 -21.85 -19.88
C PRO A 42 -4.31 -20.91 -20.95
N SER A 43 -5.20 -20.15 -21.60
CA SER A 43 -4.80 -19.08 -22.50
C SER A 43 -4.08 -17.95 -21.74
N LEU A 44 -3.38 -17.08 -22.47
CA LEU A 44 -2.65 -15.95 -21.87
C LEU A 44 -3.54 -15.08 -20.97
N ASN A 45 -4.78 -14.82 -21.38
CA ASN A 45 -5.76 -14.07 -20.59
C ASN A 45 -6.18 -14.80 -19.31
N GLN A 46 -6.34 -16.12 -19.38
CA GLN A 46 -6.70 -16.95 -18.22
C GLN A 46 -5.53 -17.09 -17.25
N LEU A 47 -4.31 -17.21 -17.78
CA LEU A 47 -3.09 -17.20 -16.96
C LEU A 47 -2.95 -15.86 -16.22
N ALA A 48 -3.18 -14.74 -16.91
CA ALA A 48 -3.20 -13.42 -16.29
C ALA A 48 -4.30 -13.30 -15.21
N ALA A 49 -5.49 -13.86 -15.45
CA ALA A 49 -6.55 -13.93 -14.45
C ALA A 49 -6.11 -14.72 -13.20
N ILE A 50 -5.47 -15.88 -13.38
CA ILE A 50 -4.91 -16.68 -12.27
C ILE A 50 -3.88 -15.87 -11.48
N CYS A 51 -2.94 -15.21 -12.16
CA CYS A 51 -1.91 -14.36 -11.52
C CYS A 51 -2.51 -13.16 -10.77
N ASN A 52 -3.66 -12.63 -11.23
CA ASN A 52 -4.34 -11.51 -10.61
C ASN A 52 -5.17 -11.91 -9.39
N VAL A 53 -5.89 -13.03 -9.48
CA VAL A 53 -6.80 -13.50 -8.43
C VAL A 53 -6.06 -14.12 -7.26
N PHE A 54 -4.95 -14.81 -7.53
CA PHE A 54 -4.21 -15.57 -6.52
C PHE A 54 -2.84 -14.97 -6.18
N ASP A 55 -2.54 -13.76 -6.67
CA ASP A 55 -1.27 -13.05 -6.51
C ASP A 55 -0.04 -13.93 -6.83
N ALA A 56 -0.21 -14.84 -7.80
CA ALA A 56 0.82 -15.77 -8.24
C ALA A 56 1.64 -15.19 -9.40
N ASP A 57 2.91 -15.57 -9.48
CA ASP A 57 3.79 -15.14 -10.58
C ASP A 57 3.60 -16.01 -11.83
N ALA A 58 3.51 -15.37 -13.00
CA ALA A 58 3.29 -16.08 -14.26
C ALA A 58 4.45 -17.02 -14.62
N ASN A 59 5.70 -16.64 -14.28
CA ASN A 59 6.86 -17.52 -14.47
C ASN A 59 6.84 -18.71 -13.51
N GLU A 60 6.31 -18.52 -12.30
CA GLU A 60 6.08 -19.62 -11.35
C GLU A 60 4.99 -20.57 -11.84
N ILE A 61 3.97 -20.14 -12.58
CA ILE A 61 2.96 -21.05 -13.13
C ILE A 61 3.45 -21.76 -14.40
N LEU A 62 4.15 -21.04 -15.27
CA LEU A 62 4.66 -21.57 -16.55
C LEU A 62 5.94 -22.40 -16.39
N GLY A 63 6.65 -22.25 -15.27
CA GLY A 63 7.91 -22.94 -15.03
C GLY A 63 9.11 -22.37 -15.78
N CYS A 64 9.02 -21.11 -16.20
CA CYS A 64 10.11 -20.39 -16.84
C CYS A 64 11.32 -20.12 -15.91
N THR A 65 11.23 -20.49 -14.63
CA THR A 65 12.27 -20.26 -13.62
C THR A 65 13.20 -21.45 -13.37
N GLU A 66 13.16 -22.53 -14.17
CA GLU A 66 14.24 -23.52 -14.14
C GLU A 66 15.33 -23.12 -15.14
N LYS A 67 16.37 -22.47 -14.58
CA LYS A 67 17.57 -21.87 -15.21
C LYS A 67 17.36 -20.45 -15.74
N GLN A 68 17.66 -19.46 -14.90
CA GLN A 68 18.86 -18.62 -15.05
C GLN A 68 18.93 -17.57 -13.93
N SER A 69 19.98 -17.68 -13.13
CA SER A 69 20.58 -16.53 -12.47
C SER A 69 21.16 -15.64 -13.59
N GLY A 70 20.85 -14.35 -13.58
CA GLY A 70 21.46 -13.37 -14.50
C GLY A 70 20.46 -12.62 -15.37
N THR A 71 20.39 -11.32 -15.12
CA THR A 71 20.02 -10.20 -16.01
C THR A 71 19.86 -10.55 -17.50
N ASP A 72 18.64 -10.43 -18.04
CA ASP A 72 18.31 -9.51 -19.14
C ASP A 72 16.80 -9.50 -19.38
N GLY A 73 16.17 -8.35 -19.19
CA GLY A 73 14.76 -8.13 -19.44
C GLY A 73 14.61 -7.22 -20.66
N GLN A 74 14.35 -7.81 -21.83
CA GLN A 74 13.90 -7.05 -23.00
C GLN A 74 12.51 -7.50 -23.45
N ASN A 75 11.61 -6.52 -23.41
CA ASN A 75 10.47 -6.31 -24.30
C ASN A 75 9.36 -7.35 -24.34
N VAL A 76 8.46 -7.27 -23.36
CA VAL A 76 7.00 -7.22 -23.60
C VAL A 76 6.40 -6.20 -22.61
N GLU A 77 6.88 -4.95 -22.69
CA GLU A 77 6.24 -3.78 -22.10
C GLU A 77 5.27 -3.20 -23.14
N GLU A 78 3.97 -3.38 -22.92
CA GLU A 78 2.96 -2.32 -23.11
C GLU A 78 1.59 -2.91 -22.80
N LYS A 79 0.91 -2.33 -21.80
CA LYS A 79 -0.51 -2.44 -21.40
C LYS A 79 -0.90 -3.10 -20.08
N THR A 80 0.00 -3.75 -19.33
CA THR A 80 -0.39 -4.29 -17.99
C THR A 80 0.19 -3.50 -16.80
N GLU A 81 1.17 -2.63 -17.03
CA GLU A 81 1.85 -1.90 -15.95
C GLU A 81 1.04 -0.75 -15.31
N GLU A 82 0.02 -0.23 -15.99
CA GLU A 82 -0.69 0.98 -15.52
C GLU A 82 -1.49 0.74 -14.22
N LYS A 83 -1.90 -0.50 -13.93
CA LYS A 83 -2.71 -0.81 -12.73
C LYS A 83 -1.93 -1.32 -11.52
N ARG A 84 -0.78 -1.99 -11.69
CA ARG A 84 0.02 -2.52 -10.55
C ARG A 84 1.06 -1.52 -10.02
N THR A 85 1.55 -0.58 -10.84
CA THR A 85 2.53 0.44 -10.41
C THR A 85 1.90 1.57 -9.60
N GLY A 86 0.59 1.84 -9.76
CA GLY A 86 -0.13 2.87 -8.99
C GLY A 86 -0.19 2.57 -7.48
N ARG A 87 -0.55 1.34 -7.08
CA ARG A 87 -0.75 1.01 -5.66
C ARG A 87 0.55 0.90 -4.86
N ARG A 88 1.63 0.35 -5.44
CA ARG A 88 2.97 0.27 -4.81
C ARG A 88 3.65 1.64 -4.70
N ARG A 89 3.45 2.54 -5.66
CA ARG A 89 4.04 3.90 -5.60
C ARG A 89 3.30 4.86 -4.66
N MET A 90 2.11 4.51 -4.16
CA MET A 90 1.32 5.33 -3.22
C MET A 90 1.48 4.88 -1.76
N LEU A 91 1.83 3.61 -1.54
CA LEU A 91 2.03 3.02 -0.21
C LEU A 91 3.03 3.81 0.67
N PRO A 92 4.22 4.23 0.21
CA PRO A 92 5.13 4.98 1.07
C PRO A 92 4.60 6.39 1.39
N ALA A 93 3.84 7.00 0.47
CA ALA A 93 3.25 8.33 0.70
C ALA A 93 2.12 8.29 1.74
N ILE A 94 1.30 7.23 1.73
CA ILE A 94 0.23 7.02 2.71
C ILE A 94 0.82 6.75 4.10
N ILE A 95 1.86 5.92 4.18
CA ILE A 95 2.56 5.64 5.45
C ILE A 95 3.21 6.92 5.99
N ALA A 96 3.90 7.70 5.14
CA ALA A 96 4.49 8.98 5.55
C ALA A 96 3.43 9.97 6.07
N LEU A 97 2.27 10.06 5.41
CA LEU A 97 1.16 10.89 5.85
C LEU A 97 0.59 10.43 7.20
N ALA A 98 0.40 9.13 7.39
CA ALA A 98 -0.09 8.58 8.65
C ALA A 98 0.86 8.84 9.83
N VAL A 99 2.18 8.71 9.60
CA VAL A 99 3.21 9.01 10.61
C VAL A 99 3.20 10.50 10.98
N LEU A 100 3.05 11.38 9.99
CA LEU A 100 2.95 12.83 10.22
C LEU A 100 1.71 13.22 11.04
N LEU A 101 0.56 12.61 10.75
CA LEU A 101 -0.67 12.83 11.50
C LEU A 101 -0.55 12.32 12.94
N ALA A 102 0.10 11.18 13.17
CA ALA A 102 0.34 10.66 14.50
C ALA A 102 1.26 11.58 15.33
N ALA A 103 2.33 12.10 14.72
CA ALA A 103 3.22 13.07 15.36
C ALA A 103 2.49 14.37 15.71
N ALA A 104 1.59 14.82 14.83
CA ALA A 104 0.74 15.98 15.08
C ALA A 104 -0.21 15.80 16.25
N LEU A 105 -0.86 14.64 16.32
CA LEU A 105 -1.72 14.30 17.44
C LEU A 105 -0.93 14.26 18.76
N GLY A 106 0.29 13.70 18.73
CA GLY A 106 1.19 13.68 19.88
C GLY A 106 1.58 15.08 20.37
N GLY A 107 1.92 15.98 19.46
CA GLY A 107 2.22 17.39 19.78
C GLY A 107 1.01 18.11 20.39
N LEU A 108 -0.18 17.88 19.84
CA LEU A 108 -1.42 18.44 20.37
C LEU A 108 -1.73 17.91 21.77
N ILE A 109 -1.54 16.61 22.02
CA ILE A 109 -1.72 16.02 23.35
C ILE A 109 -0.70 16.60 24.34
N ALA A 110 0.57 16.74 23.95
CA ALA A 110 1.61 17.30 24.81
C ALA A 110 1.32 18.77 25.19
N THR A 111 0.83 19.57 24.24
CA THR A 111 0.44 20.97 24.52
C THR A 111 -0.76 21.05 25.45
N ILE A 112 -1.78 20.20 25.28
CA ILE A 112 -2.92 20.11 26.20
C ILE A 112 -2.44 19.74 27.62
N VAL A 113 -1.55 18.75 27.73
CA VAL A 113 -0.98 18.35 29.02
C VAL A 113 -0.19 19.48 29.68
N TYR A 114 0.62 20.21 28.91
CA TYR A 114 1.36 21.37 29.42
C TYR A 114 0.41 22.48 29.89
N ALA A 115 -0.62 22.81 29.11
CA ALA A 115 -1.62 23.81 29.47
C ALA A 115 -2.42 23.44 30.73
N VAL A 116 -2.79 22.16 30.89
CA VAL A 116 -3.46 21.66 32.09
C VAL A 116 -2.53 21.71 33.30
N LYS A 117 -1.24 21.43 33.11
CA LYS A 117 -0.24 21.47 34.19
C LYS A 117 0.04 22.91 34.64
N ASP A 118 0.11 23.86 33.70
CA ASP A 118 0.21 25.30 33.96
C ASP A 118 -0.98 25.83 34.76
N SER A 119 -2.21 25.41 34.41
CA SER A 119 -3.44 25.73 35.16
C SER A 119 -3.47 25.18 36.59
N ARG A 120 -2.59 24.23 36.94
CA ARG A 120 -2.45 23.68 38.31
C ARG A 120 -1.35 24.36 39.12
N TYR A 121 -0.52 25.21 38.51
CA TYR A 121 0.57 25.93 39.18
C TYR A 121 0.17 27.28 39.79
N ASP A 122 -1.10 27.66 39.74
CA ASP A 122 -1.57 28.96 40.23
C ASP A 122 -2.03 28.94 41.71
N ALA A 123 -1.15 28.48 42.60
CA ALA A 123 -1.42 28.54 44.05
C ALA A 123 -0.22 28.99 44.92
N GLY A 124 0.89 29.48 44.34
CA GLY A 124 1.98 29.94 45.23
C GLY A 124 3.27 30.52 44.66
N ALA A 125 3.37 30.93 43.39
CA ALA A 125 4.63 31.40 42.82
C ALA A 125 4.53 32.78 42.15
N THR A 126 4.32 33.82 42.93
CA THR A 126 4.17 35.22 42.48
C THR A 126 5.47 35.93 42.06
N VAL A 127 6.58 35.25 41.74
CA VAL A 127 7.90 35.95 41.68
C VAL A 127 8.77 35.73 40.41
N TRP A 128 8.34 35.00 39.38
CA TRP A 128 9.15 34.88 38.14
C TRP A 128 8.38 35.10 36.82
N ILE A 129 7.49 36.09 36.77
CA ILE A 129 6.87 36.54 35.51
C ILE A 129 7.52 37.84 35.06
N ILE A 130 8.76 37.75 34.60
CA ILE A 130 9.29 38.71 33.63
C ILE A 130 8.98 38.09 32.25
N THR A 131 7.79 38.43 31.74
CA THR A 131 7.41 38.45 30.30
C THR A 131 7.76 37.23 29.45
N LEU A 132 7.11 36.09 29.71
CA LEU A 132 6.79 35.16 28.63
C LEU A 132 5.37 35.47 28.17
N PRO A 133 5.14 35.81 26.89
CA PRO A 133 3.84 36.25 26.44
C PRO A 133 2.87 35.09 26.65
N GLN A 134 1.73 35.38 27.28
CA GLN A 134 0.58 34.49 27.55
C GLN A 134 0.06 33.73 26.30
N ASN A 135 0.66 34.01 25.14
CA ASN A 135 0.37 33.49 23.81
C ASN A 135 1.37 32.41 23.35
N THR A 136 2.40 32.04 24.13
CA THR A 136 3.35 30.97 23.78
C THR A 136 2.69 29.66 23.34
N PRO A 137 1.65 29.12 24.00
CA PRO A 137 0.99 27.91 23.51
C PRO A 137 0.24 28.13 22.19
N MET A 138 -0.35 29.32 22.00
CA MET A 138 -1.05 29.68 20.76
C MET A 138 -0.08 29.85 19.59
N ILE A 139 1.09 30.45 19.81
CA ILE A 139 2.13 30.63 18.78
C ILE A 139 2.70 29.27 18.37
N VAL A 140 2.99 28.39 19.33
CA VAL A 140 3.48 27.03 19.05
C VAL A 140 2.44 26.24 18.25
N LEU A 141 1.15 26.34 18.61
CA LEU A 141 0.06 25.70 17.87
C LEU A 141 -0.06 26.26 16.44
N CYS A 142 0.03 27.58 16.26
CA CYS A 142 -0.05 28.21 14.94
C CYS A 142 1.13 27.84 14.03
N VAL A 143 2.35 27.78 14.58
CA VAL A 143 3.55 27.34 13.83
C VAL A 143 3.44 25.87 13.48
N PHE A 144 2.94 25.04 14.40
CA PHE A 144 2.73 23.63 14.14
C PHE A 144 1.67 23.39 13.05
N LEU A 145 0.54 24.12 13.12
CA LEU A 145 -0.54 24.02 12.14
C LEU A 145 -0.12 24.53 10.76
N SER A 146 0.68 25.59 10.68
CA SER A 146 1.18 26.11 9.40
C SER A 146 2.14 25.13 8.72
N ILE A 147 2.99 24.45 9.49
CA ILE A 147 3.86 23.39 8.98
C ILE A 147 3.03 22.19 8.50
N LEU A 148 2.00 21.79 9.25
CA LEU A 148 1.11 20.69 8.85
C LEU A 148 0.40 20.98 7.52
N ILE A 149 -0.17 22.18 7.37
CA ILE A 149 -0.86 22.61 6.15
C ILE A 149 0.12 22.64 4.97
N ALA A 150 1.34 23.16 5.16
CA ALA A 150 2.37 23.21 4.12
C ALA A 150 2.75 21.80 3.62
N LEU A 151 2.85 20.82 4.51
CA LEU A 151 3.17 19.44 4.15
C LEU A 151 2.02 18.74 3.40
N ILE A 152 0.77 19.00 3.79
CA ILE A 152 -0.42 18.51 3.07
C ILE A 152 -0.45 19.10 1.65
N ALA A 153 -0.19 20.40 1.51
CA ALA A 153 -0.14 21.07 0.22
C ALA A 153 0.99 20.53 -0.68
N ALA A 154 2.18 20.29 -0.12
CA ALA A 154 3.30 19.70 -0.85
C ALA A 154 2.99 18.27 -1.34
N LEU A 155 2.32 17.47 -0.51
CA LEU A 155 1.87 16.13 -0.87
C LEU A 155 0.80 16.17 -1.98
N PHE A 156 -0.14 17.12 -1.90
CA PHE A 156 -1.15 17.33 -2.93
C PHE A 156 -0.53 17.73 -4.28
N ILE A 157 0.44 18.65 -4.27
CA ILE A 157 1.20 19.05 -5.47
C ILE A 157 1.97 17.85 -6.03
N TYR A 158 2.63 17.06 -5.18
CA TYR A 158 3.33 15.85 -5.60
C TYR A 158 2.39 14.85 -6.29
N LEU A 159 1.18 14.66 -5.77
CA LEU A 159 0.17 13.79 -6.38
C LEU A 159 -0.30 14.32 -7.74
N ILE A 160 -0.55 15.63 -7.87
CA ILE A 160 -0.95 16.25 -9.15
C ILE A 160 0.15 16.12 -10.21
N VAL A 161 1.41 16.42 -9.84
CA VAL A 161 2.55 16.35 -10.77
C VAL A 161 2.79 14.91 -11.23
N LYS A 162 2.60 13.93 -10.34
CA LYS A 162 2.70 12.51 -10.67
C LYS A 162 1.55 12.04 -11.58
N GLY A 163 0.34 12.55 -11.38
CA GLY A 163 -0.83 12.22 -12.20
C GLY A 163 -0.78 12.78 -13.62
N ARG A 164 0.09 13.75 -13.91
CA ARG A 164 0.25 14.36 -15.25
C ARG A 164 1.35 13.69 -16.12
N LYS A 165 2.08 12.72 -15.55
CA LYS A 165 3.17 11.98 -16.22
C LYS A 165 2.77 10.54 -16.61
N GLY A 166 1.50 10.18 -16.42
CA GLY A 166 0.92 8.91 -16.89
C GLY A 166 0.14 9.15 -18.17
#